data_AF-A0A7S1BLL9-F1
#
_entry.id   AF-A0A7S1BLL9-F1
#
_cell.length_a   1.000
_cell.length_b   1.000
_cell.length_c   1.000
_cell.angle_alpha   90.00
_cell.angle_beta   90.00
_cell.angle_gamma   90.00
#
_symmetry.space_group_name_H-M   'P 1'
#
loop_
_entity.id
_entity.type
_entity.pdbx_description
1 polymer ?
#
loop_
_entity_poly.entity_id
_entity_poly.type
_entity_poly.pdbx_seq_one_letter_code
_entity_poly.pdbx_strand_id
1 'polypeptide(L)'
;RRSFFSAVPFFPLTLRDMITAADTKPAERVRWGIVGLGDVCRKKSGPPFYKCSNSELVAACRRTPGAAAAFARTVPGGTCTGYDDLDAFLSHPGLDAVYVATPPGSHLEVARRVAAAGKHAYVEK
;
A
#
# COMPACT_ATOMS: atom_id res chain seq x y z
N ARG A 1 -14.10 -26.37 46.24
CA ARG A 1 -13.50 -25.11 45.73
C ARG A 1 -11.98 -25.17 45.91
N ARG A 2 -11.23 -25.54 44.88
CA ARG A 2 -9.75 -25.39 44.87
C ARG A 2 -9.41 -24.65 43.59
N SER A 3 -8.89 -23.44 43.76
CA SER A 3 -8.47 -22.56 42.68
C SER A 3 -7.06 -22.96 42.27
N PHE A 4 -6.88 -23.38 41.01
CA PHE A 4 -5.57 -23.53 40.39
C PHE A 4 -5.29 -22.27 39.58
N PHE A 5 -4.48 -21.36 40.12
CA PHE A 5 -3.85 -20.31 39.33
C PHE A 5 -2.51 -20.86 38.83
N SER A 6 -2.43 -21.10 37.53
CA SER A 6 -1.17 -21.40 36.84
C SER A 6 -0.37 -20.10 36.71
N ALA A 7 0.85 -20.09 37.23
CA ALA A 7 1.78 -18.98 37.07
C ALA A 7 2.36 -18.99 35.65
N VAL A 8 2.07 -17.96 34.87
CA VAL A 8 2.71 -17.73 33.57
C VAL A 8 4.10 -17.12 33.83
N PRO A 9 5.20 -17.67 33.29
CA PRO A 9 6.53 -17.11 33.53
C PRO A 9 6.70 -15.79 32.78
N PHE A 10 7.19 -14.78 33.48
CA PHE A 10 7.54 -13.47 32.91
C PHE A 10 8.99 -13.54 32.40
N PHE A 11 9.16 -13.66 31.08
CA PHE A 11 10.46 -13.50 30.43
C PHE A 11 10.69 -12.02 30.13
N PRO A 12 11.76 -11.38 30.64
CA PRO A 12 12.06 -10.00 30.30
C PRO A 12 12.55 -9.91 28.85
N LEU A 13 11.86 -9.11 28.04
CA LEU A 13 12.23 -8.80 26.67
C LEU A 13 13.57 -8.04 26.64
N THR A 14 14.44 -8.34 25.67
CA THR A 14 15.71 -7.64 25.50
C THR A 14 15.51 -6.28 24.81
N LEU A 15 16.49 -5.37 24.92
CA LEU A 15 16.45 -4.08 24.21
C LEU A 15 16.29 -4.26 22.68
N ARG A 16 16.77 -5.38 22.14
CA ARG A 16 16.62 -5.76 20.72
C ARG A 16 15.17 -6.15 20.39
N ASP A 17 14.51 -6.84 21.31
CA ASP A 17 13.09 -7.20 21.18
C ASP A 17 12.19 -5.96 21.32
N MET A 18 12.55 -5.02 22.19
CA MET A 18 11.82 -3.74 22.36
C MET A 18 11.95 -2.81 21.15
N ILE A 19 13.13 -2.76 20.51
CA ILE A 19 13.35 -1.99 19.27
C ILE A 19 12.58 -2.62 18.09
N THR A 20 12.49 -3.95 18.04
CA THR A 20 11.74 -4.65 16.98
C THR A 20 10.22 -4.54 17.19
N ALA A 21 9.76 -4.54 18.45
CA ALA A 21 8.34 -4.46 18.79
C ALA A 21 7.73 -3.06 18.63
N ALA A 22 8.54 -1.99 18.70
CA ALA A 22 8.04 -0.62 18.69
C ALA A 22 7.49 -0.14 17.33
N ASP A 23 7.78 -0.84 16.23
CA ASP A 23 7.43 -0.37 14.87
C ASP A 23 6.72 -1.43 13.99
N THR A 24 6.46 -2.63 14.53
CA THR A 24 5.81 -3.69 13.75
C THR A 24 4.33 -3.74 14.10
N LYS A 25 3.49 -3.07 13.29
CA LYS A 25 2.07 -3.46 13.20
C LYS A 25 2.01 -4.98 12.97
N PRO A 26 1.06 -5.73 13.58
CA PRO A 26 0.86 -7.13 13.23
C PRO A 26 0.74 -7.24 11.71
N ALA A 27 1.16 -8.36 11.11
CA ALA A 27 1.29 -8.58 9.66
C ALA A 27 0.01 -8.21 8.85
N GLU A 28 -0.27 -6.92 8.74
CA GLU A 28 -1.32 -6.30 7.98
C GLU A 28 -0.82 -6.28 6.54
N ARG A 29 -1.71 -6.64 5.62
CA ARG A 29 -1.43 -6.51 4.20
C ARG A 29 -1.01 -5.06 3.93
N VAL A 30 0.04 -4.88 3.14
CA VAL A 30 0.37 -3.53 2.67
C VAL A 30 -0.72 -3.11 1.69
N ARG A 31 -1.36 -1.97 1.96
CA ARG A 31 -2.41 -1.42 1.09
C ARG A 31 -1.77 -0.44 0.12
N TRP A 32 -1.69 -0.88 -1.12
CA TRP A 32 -1.02 -0.19 -2.20
C TRP A 32 -1.96 0.71 -2.97
N GLY A 33 -1.37 1.78 -3.49
CA GLY A 33 -1.92 2.56 -4.59
C GLY A 33 -0.96 2.55 -5.77
N ILE A 34 -1.49 2.68 -6.98
CA ILE A 34 -0.68 2.80 -8.21
C ILE A 34 -0.96 4.13 -8.88
N VAL A 35 0.09 4.92 -9.16
CA VAL A 35 0.01 6.13 -9.98
C VAL A 35 0.64 5.85 -11.34
N GLY A 36 -0.17 5.95 -12.39
CA GLY A 36 0.26 5.61 -13.76
C GLY A 36 -0.11 4.18 -14.12
N LEU A 37 -1.10 4.04 -15.02
CA LEU A 37 -1.63 2.74 -15.44
C LEU A 37 -1.36 2.51 -16.92
N GLY A 38 -0.08 2.55 -17.32
CA GLY A 38 0.36 2.21 -18.68
C GLY A 38 0.22 0.72 -18.98
N ASP A 39 0.48 0.30 -20.22
CA ASP A 39 0.33 -1.12 -20.62
C ASP A 39 1.21 -2.07 -19.81
N VAL A 40 2.46 -1.68 -19.57
CA VAL A 40 3.40 -2.48 -18.76
C VAL A 40 2.87 -2.64 -17.34
N CYS A 41 2.39 -1.55 -16.73
CA CYS A 41 1.79 -1.59 -15.40
C CYS A 41 0.58 -2.52 -15.36
N ARG A 42 -0.38 -2.35 -16.27
CA ARG A 42 -1.62 -3.16 -16.24
C ARG A 42 -1.36 -4.64 -16.50
N LYS A 43 -0.40 -4.98 -17.37
CA LYS A 43 -0.16 -6.36 -17.80
C LYS A 43 0.88 -7.10 -16.97
N LYS A 44 1.88 -6.39 -16.41
CA LYS A 44 3.06 -7.01 -15.80
C LYS A 44 3.24 -6.64 -14.33
N SER A 45 3.45 -5.36 -14.01
CA SER A 45 3.87 -4.95 -12.66
C SER A 45 2.72 -4.66 -11.69
N GLY A 46 1.51 -4.39 -12.19
CA GLY A 46 0.30 -4.18 -11.39
C GLY A 46 -0.25 -5.44 -10.71
N PRO A 47 -0.38 -6.59 -11.41
CA PRO A 47 -0.98 -7.80 -10.84
C PRO A 47 -0.43 -8.32 -9.50
N PRO A 48 0.89 -8.29 -9.24
CA PRO A 48 1.43 -8.70 -7.95
C PRO A 48 0.80 -7.98 -6.74
N PHE A 49 0.44 -6.69 -6.87
CA PHE A 49 -0.10 -5.88 -5.77
C PHE A 49 -1.45 -6.38 -5.24
N TYR A 50 -2.21 -7.15 -6.02
CA TYR A 50 -3.49 -7.75 -5.60
C TYR A 50 -3.51 -9.28 -5.68
N LYS A 51 -2.38 -9.92 -6.00
CA LYS A 51 -2.24 -11.39 -6.04
C LYS A 51 -1.42 -11.94 -4.87
N CYS A 52 -0.53 -11.15 -4.28
CA CYS A 52 0.29 -11.56 -3.15
C CYS A 52 -0.52 -11.58 -1.83
N SER A 53 -0.27 -12.57 -0.97
CA SER A 53 -1.04 -12.80 0.27
C SER A 53 -0.88 -11.72 1.33
N ASN A 54 0.20 -10.94 1.28
CA ASN A 54 0.51 -9.83 2.17
C ASN A 54 0.37 -8.46 1.48
N SER A 55 -0.39 -8.40 0.39
CA SER A 55 -0.57 -7.21 -0.43
C SER A 55 -2.05 -7.03 -0.79
N GLU A 56 -2.48 -5.78 -0.86
CA GLU A 56 -3.80 -5.40 -1.32
C GLU A 56 -3.73 -4.13 -2.15
N LEU A 57 -4.45 -4.07 -3.28
CA LEU A 57 -4.51 -2.86 -4.11
C LEU A 57 -5.80 -2.11 -3.83
N VAL A 58 -5.70 -0.97 -3.16
CA VAL A 58 -6.86 -0.19 -2.68
C VAL A 58 -7.13 1.07 -3.51
N ALA A 59 -6.15 1.55 -4.27
CA ALA A 59 -6.30 2.75 -5.08
C ALA A 59 -5.52 2.69 -6.40
N ALA A 60 -6.04 3.35 -7.43
CA ALA A 60 -5.36 3.53 -8.70
C ALA A 60 -5.60 4.94 -9.24
N CYS A 61 -4.56 5.57 -9.81
CA CYS A 61 -4.62 6.94 -10.30
C CYS A 61 -4.15 7.04 -11.76
N ARG A 62 -4.96 7.72 -12.60
CA ARG A 62 -4.57 8.06 -13.97
C ARG A 62 -5.25 9.35 -14.44
N ARG A 63 -4.46 10.27 -15.00
CA ARG A 63 -4.95 11.58 -15.51
C ARG A 63 -6.03 11.49 -16.59
N THR A 64 -6.07 10.39 -17.35
CA THR A 64 -7.10 10.19 -18.38
C THR A 64 -8.41 9.82 -17.70
N PRO A 65 -9.48 10.63 -17.82
CA PRO A 65 -10.71 10.40 -17.10
C PRO A 65 -11.29 9.01 -17.32
N GLY A 66 -11.75 8.38 -16.23
CA GLY A 66 -12.38 7.06 -16.24
C GLY A 66 -11.44 5.87 -16.47
N ALA A 67 -10.17 6.09 -16.83
CA ALA A 67 -9.24 5.00 -17.09
C ALA A 67 -8.80 4.31 -15.79
N ALA A 68 -8.65 5.05 -14.69
CA ALA A 68 -8.38 4.47 -13.38
C ALA A 68 -9.56 3.65 -12.87
N ALA A 69 -10.79 4.17 -13.02
CA ALA A 69 -12.00 3.44 -12.68
C ALA A 69 -12.16 2.15 -13.51
N ALA A 70 -11.82 2.20 -14.81
CA ALA A 70 -11.83 1.01 -15.66
C ALA A 70 -10.85 -0.06 -15.21
N PHE A 71 -9.63 0.33 -14.83
CA PHE A 71 -8.66 -0.59 -14.27
C PHE A 71 -9.09 -1.15 -12.90
N ALA A 72 -9.63 -0.30 -12.02
CA ALA A 72 -10.10 -0.71 -10.69
C ALA A 72 -11.13 -1.85 -10.76
N ARG A 73 -12.03 -1.82 -11.75
CA ARG A 73 -13.00 -2.91 -12.01
C ARG A 73 -12.36 -4.27 -12.37
N THR A 74 -11.11 -4.28 -12.81
CA THR A 74 -10.37 -5.51 -13.13
C THR A 74 -9.69 -6.14 -11.92
N VAL A 75 -9.61 -5.42 -10.80
CA VAL A 75 -8.98 -5.88 -9.57
C VAL A 75 -9.95 -6.82 -8.84
N PRO A 76 -9.57 -8.08 -8.58
CA PRO A 76 -10.39 -9.02 -7.83
C PRO A 76 -10.71 -8.50 -6.43
N GLY A 77 -11.92 -8.77 -5.94
CA GLY A 77 -12.37 -8.35 -4.61
C GLY A 77 -12.97 -6.95 -4.54
N GLY A 78 -12.82 -6.12 -5.58
CA GLY A 78 -13.49 -4.82 -5.68
C GLY A 78 -13.02 -3.78 -4.65
N THR A 79 -11.84 -3.97 -4.06
CA THR A 79 -11.28 -3.09 -3.02
C THR A 79 -10.56 -1.86 -3.59
N CYS A 80 -10.33 -1.84 -4.90
CA CYS A 80 -9.63 -0.75 -5.58
C CYS A 80 -10.58 0.40 -5.97
N THR A 81 -10.24 1.62 -5.57
CA THR A 81 -10.90 2.85 -6.03
C THR A 81 -10.09 3.54 -7.11
N GLY A 82 -10.74 3.92 -8.21
CA GLY A 82 -10.11 4.66 -9.30
C GLY A 82 -10.21 6.17 -9.10
N TYR A 83 -9.10 6.87 -9.30
CA TYR A 83 -8.98 8.32 -9.19
C TYR A 83 -8.40 8.93 -10.46
N ASP A 84 -8.95 10.07 -10.86
CA ASP A 84 -8.43 10.85 -11.99
C ASP A 84 -7.57 12.04 -11.52
N ASP A 85 -7.53 12.28 -10.21
CA ASP A 85 -6.76 13.32 -9.53
C ASP A 85 -5.80 12.74 -8.48
N LEU A 86 -4.59 13.30 -8.40
CA LEU A 86 -3.53 12.78 -7.55
C LEU A 86 -3.74 13.14 -6.07
N ASP A 87 -4.30 14.32 -5.75
CA ASP A 87 -4.53 14.71 -4.35
C ASP A 87 -5.66 13.89 -3.72
N ALA A 88 -6.75 13.67 -4.48
CA ALA A 88 -7.83 12.78 -4.07
C ALA A 88 -7.32 11.34 -3.86
N PHE A 89 -6.45 10.85 -4.73
CA PHE A 89 -5.80 9.55 -4.59
C PHE A 89 -4.93 9.47 -3.32
N LEU A 90 -4.07 10.46 -3.07
CA LEU A 90 -3.17 10.48 -1.90
C LEU A 90 -3.92 10.59 -0.57
N SER A 91 -5.12 11.17 -0.60
CA SER A 91 -6.02 11.30 0.55
C SER A 91 -6.82 10.02 0.85
N HIS A 92 -6.61 8.93 0.11
CA HIS A 92 -7.34 7.69 0.34
C HIS A 92 -7.03 7.12 1.75
N PRO A 93 -8.04 6.92 2.63
CA PRO A 93 -7.83 6.59 4.05
C PRO A 93 -7.15 5.23 4.28
N GLY A 94 -7.17 4.35 3.28
CA GLY A 94 -6.53 3.04 3.33
C GLY A 94 -5.15 2.97 2.69
N LEU A 95 -4.58 4.07 2.19
CA LEU A 95 -3.35 4.03 1.40
C LEU A 95 -2.10 4.02 2.30
N ASP A 96 -1.28 2.98 2.21
CA ASP A 96 -0.01 2.85 2.96
C ASP A 96 1.20 3.22 2.08
N ALA A 97 1.24 2.70 0.85
CA ALA A 97 2.37 2.86 -0.07
C ALA A 97 1.89 3.09 -1.51
N VAL A 98 2.71 3.81 -2.29
CA VAL A 98 2.42 4.15 -3.68
C VAL A 98 3.49 3.62 -4.61
N TYR A 99 3.07 2.82 -5.58
CA TYR A 99 3.86 2.46 -6.74
C TYR A 99 3.73 3.55 -7.82
N VAL A 100 4.83 4.24 -8.09
CA VAL A 100 4.92 5.32 -9.08
C VAL A 100 5.39 4.72 -10.40
N ALA A 101 4.43 4.45 -11.28
CA ALA A 101 4.61 3.90 -12.63
C ALA A 101 4.22 4.92 -13.71
N THR A 102 4.57 6.19 -13.50
CA THR A 102 4.37 7.27 -14.46
C THR A 102 5.49 7.29 -15.51
N PRO A 103 5.46 8.16 -16.53
CA PRO A 103 6.64 8.36 -17.38
C PRO A 103 7.83 8.91 -16.55
N PRO A 104 9.09 8.56 -16.88
CA PRO A 104 10.27 8.91 -16.07
C PRO A 104 10.37 10.39 -15.70
N GLY A 105 10.05 11.28 -16.64
CA GLY A 105 10.08 12.75 -16.43
C GLY A 105 9.12 13.26 -15.35
N SER A 106 8.19 12.43 -14.86
CA SER A 106 7.23 12.78 -13.81
C SER A 106 7.43 11.99 -12.51
N HIS A 107 8.40 11.08 -12.43
CA HIS A 107 8.66 10.29 -11.23
C HIS A 107 8.96 11.17 -10.02
N LEU A 108 9.87 12.14 -10.17
CA LEU A 108 10.32 13.00 -9.08
C LEU A 108 9.14 13.78 -8.47
N GLU A 109 8.33 14.41 -9.31
CA GLU A 109 7.20 15.21 -8.84
C GLU A 109 6.18 14.36 -8.08
N VAL A 110 5.81 13.20 -8.64
CA VAL A 110 4.87 12.29 -7.97
C VAL A 110 5.46 11.75 -6.67
N ALA A 111 6.73 11.31 -6.67
CA ALA A 111 7.39 10.79 -5.48
C ALA A 111 7.47 11.83 -4.35
N ARG A 112 7.74 13.12 -4.68
CA ARG A 112 7.72 14.21 -3.70
C ARG A 112 6.33 14.40 -3.09
N ARG A 113 5.27 14.34 -3.89
CA ARG A 113 3.89 14.45 -3.40
C ARG A 113 3.47 13.25 -2.55
N VAL A 114 3.88 12.04 -2.93
CA VAL A 114 3.68 10.81 -2.14
C VAL A 114 4.35 10.94 -0.77
N ALA A 115 5.62 11.36 -0.74
CA ALA A 115 6.36 11.56 0.50
C ALA A 115 5.75 12.68 1.36
N ALA A 116 5.32 13.78 0.75
CA ALA A 116 4.65 14.89 1.44
C ALA A 116 3.30 14.46 2.06
N ALA A 117 2.60 13.50 1.45
CA ALA A 117 1.39 12.89 2.00
C ALA A 117 1.66 11.83 3.10
N GLY A 118 2.92 11.65 3.51
CA GLY A 118 3.32 10.69 4.53
C GLY A 118 3.19 9.23 4.09
N LYS A 119 3.23 8.96 2.78
CA LYS A 119 3.09 7.61 2.21
C LYS A 119 4.45 7.06 1.78
N HIS A 120 4.64 5.75 1.83
CA HIS A 120 5.84 5.12 1.28
C HIS A 120 5.83 5.20 -0.25
N ALA A 121 6.98 5.48 -0.86
CA ALA A 121 7.11 5.56 -2.32
C ALA A 121 7.95 4.39 -2.86
N TYR A 122 7.40 3.64 -3.81
CA TYR A 122 8.12 2.70 -4.66
C TYR A 122 8.13 3.22 -6.09
N VAL A 123 9.29 3.67 -6.57
CA VAL A 123 9.41 4.38 -7.84
C VAL A 123 10.01 3.47 -8.91
N GLU A 124 9.38 3.41 -10.09
CA GLU A 124 9.93 2.70 -11.24
C GLU A 124 11.24 3.32 -11.76
N LYS A 125 12.01 2.51 -12.49
CA LYS A 125 13.31 2.91 -13.07
C LYS A 125 13.22 3.57 -14.44
#